data_AF-A0A955K5Z7-F1
#
_entry.id   AF-A0A955K5Z7-F1
#
_cell.length_a   1.000
_cell.length_b   1.000
_cell.length_c   1.000
_cell.angle_alpha   90.00
_cell.angle_beta   90.00
_cell.angle_gamma   90.00
#
_symmetry.space_group_name_H-M   'P 1'
#
loop_
_entity.id
_entity.type
_entity.pdbx_description
1 polymer ?
#
loop_
_entity_poly.entity_id
_entity_poly.type
_entity_poly.pdbx_seq_one_letter_code
_entity_poly.pdbx_strand_id
1 'polypeptide(L)'
;MTEQSALTREPEKPERLFVGSSQRLSLLDPAYNRAKPNEDVPNFVYASSDMGYALCFAFDWAYKPDDPEYQLSRFTDGGAWRLAVDTQGIQRMRNTPGYLYELDSKQFRSAVGHGTPNTEWVSEEIVTPLSTREVNVLDEVMASGVQVYLTDESILRAMAEDPQHGFSAYRQLDQVGACINQSEKPESYVSLEAEACSESSGAHPNAST
;
A
#
# COMPACT_ATOMS: atom_id res chain seq x y z
N MET A 1 -40.01 -5.53 5.86
CA MET A 1 -38.69 -6.12 5.57
C MET A 1 -37.70 -5.44 6.48
N THR A 2 -37.12 -6.18 7.41
CA THR A 2 -36.31 -5.66 8.51
C THR A 2 -34.89 -5.42 7.99
N GLU A 3 -34.44 -4.18 7.98
CA GLU A 3 -33.04 -3.82 7.77
C GLU A 3 -32.20 -4.48 8.88
N GLN A 4 -31.48 -5.55 8.52
CA GLN A 4 -30.39 -6.03 9.35
C GLN A 4 -29.26 -5.02 9.22
N SER A 5 -29.23 -4.07 10.16
CA SER A 5 -28.03 -3.30 10.50
C SER A 5 -26.91 -4.31 10.76
N ALA A 6 -26.00 -4.45 9.80
CA ALA A 6 -24.77 -5.19 9.98
C ALA A 6 -24.01 -4.45 11.09
N LEU A 7 -24.11 -4.97 12.32
CA LEU A 7 -23.23 -4.61 13.42
C LEU A 7 -21.80 -4.86 12.93
N THR A 8 -21.15 -3.82 12.42
CA THR A 8 -19.71 -3.79 12.19
C THR A 8 -19.06 -3.99 13.54
N ARG A 9 -18.70 -5.23 13.85
CA ARG A 9 -17.92 -5.54 15.04
C ARG A 9 -16.60 -4.79 14.90
N GLU A 10 -16.31 -3.93 15.86
CA GLU A 10 -14.98 -3.33 15.95
C GLU A 10 -13.94 -4.46 16.01
N PRO A 11 -12.85 -4.36 15.24
CA PRO A 11 -11.80 -5.35 15.28
C PRO A 11 -11.19 -5.43 16.67
N GLU A 12 -10.81 -6.64 17.09
CA GLU A 12 -10.05 -6.81 18.33
C GLU A 12 -8.73 -6.06 18.24
N LYS A 13 -8.45 -5.23 19.25
CA LYS A 13 -7.26 -4.38 19.27
C LYS A 13 -6.02 -5.25 19.51
N PRO A 14 -5.04 -5.25 18.59
CA PRO A 14 -3.82 -6.04 18.76
C PRO A 14 -2.98 -5.47 19.91
N GLU A 15 -2.12 -6.28 20.52
CA GLU A 15 -1.20 -5.80 21.56
C GLU A 15 -0.08 -4.91 20.98
N ARG A 16 0.31 -5.18 19.74
CA ARG A 16 1.41 -4.52 19.02
C ARG A 16 0.96 -4.00 17.68
N LEU A 17 1.54 -2.87 17.29
CA LEU A 17 1.38 -2.27 15.98
C LEU A 17 2.74 -1.96 15.37
N PHE A 18 2.76 -1.83 14.05
CA PHE A 18 3.96 -1.62 13.27
C PHE A 18 3.78 -0.44 12.32
N VAL A 19 4.87 0.31 12.10
CA VAL A 19 4.94 1.33 11.05
C VAL A 19 6.32 1.29 10.41
N GLY A 20 6.35 1.41 9.08
CA GLY A 20 7.59 1.58 8.31
C GLY A 20 7.84 3.06 8.03
N SER A 21 9.11 3.45 7.98
CA SER A 21 9.52 4.75 7.45
C SER A 21 10.94 4.73 6.88
N SER A 22 11.19 5.58 5.90
CA SER A 22 12.53 5.81 5.33
C SER A 22 13.47 6.62 6.24
N GLN A 23 12.97 7.15 7.35
CA GLN A 23 13.73 8.01 8.27
C GLN A 23 13.92 7.33 9.62
N ARG A 24 15.08 7.57 10.24
CA ARG A 24 15.33 7.16 11.62
C ARG A 24 14.81 8.22 12.59
N LEU A 25 13.74 7.90 13.28
CA LEU A 25 13.04 8.80 14.18
C LEU A 25 13.09 8.28 15.61
N SER A 26 13.29 9.18 16.57
CA SER A 26 13.16 8.86 17.99
C SER A 26 11.71 8.96 18.47
N LEU A 27 10.89 9.73 17.77
CA LEU A 27 9.48 10.00 18.07
C LEU A 27 8.70 10.03 16.75
N LEU A 28 7.49 9.49 16.77
CA LEU A 28 6.57 9.57 15.64
C LEU A 28 5.55 10.66 15.95
N ASP A 29 5.67 11.79 15.28
CA ASP A 29 4.81 12.94 15.49
C ASP A 29 3.81 13.07 14.32
N PRO A 30 2.50 13.10 14.62
CA PRO A 30 1.45 13.27 13.61
C PRO A 30 1.72 14.43 12.64
N ALA A 31 2.32 15.53 13.10
CA ALA A 31 2.58 16.72 12.28
C ALA A 31 3.49 16.44 11.07
N TYR A 32 4.31 15.39 11.14
CA TYR A 32 5.17 14.99 10.03
C TYR A 32 4.52 13.96 9.12
N ASN A 33 3.45 13.31 9.56
CA ASN A 33 2.80 12.22 8.84
C ASN A 33 1.70 12.75 7.91
N ARG A 34 2.11 13.37 6.79
CA ARG A 34 1.19 13.76 5.72
C ARG A 34 0.80 12.52 4.92
N ALA A 35 -0.10 11.71 5.47
CA ALA A 35 -0.56 10.50 4.79
C ALA A 35 -1.28 10.81 3.46
N LYS A 36 -1.89 12.00 3.30
CA LYS A 36 -2.48 12.47 2.04
C LYS A 36 -2.53 14.01 2.01
N PRO A 37 -1.79 14.70 1.12
CA PRO A 37 -1.76 16.16 1.08
C PRO A 37 -3.09 16.86 0.73
N ASN A 38 -4.07 16.12 0.20
CA ASN A 38 -5.27 16.69 -0.44
C ASN A 38 -6.61 16.26 0.19
N GLU A 39 -6.61 15.59 1.34
CA GLU A 39 -7.84 15.34 2.10
C GLU A 39 -7.77 16.18 3.39
N ASP A 40 -8.91 16.72 3.87
CA ASP A 40 -9.08 17.32 5.21
C ASP A 40 -8.92 16.27 6.34
N VAL A 41 -7.98 15.34 6.16
CA VAL A 41 -7.68 14.26 7.09
C VAL A 41 -6.75 14.83 8.15
N PRO A 42 -7.12 14.72 9.43
CA PRO A 42 -6.25 15.15 10.51
C PRO A 42 -4.89 14.46 10.41
N ASN A 43 -3.85 15.15 10.87
CA ASN A 43 -2.53 14.58 11.02
C ASN A 43 -2.59 13.45 12.06
N PHE A 44 -2.22 12.23 11.67
CA PHE A 44 -2.19 11.06 12.58
C PHE A 44 -0.89 10.27 12.40
N VAL A 45 -0.42 9.62 13.46
CA VAL A 45 0.51 8.48 13.28
C VAL A 45 -0.32 7.28 12.85
N TYR A 46 -0.02 6.73 11.67
CA TYR A 46 -0.64 5.50 11.17
C TYR A 46 0.20 4.30 11.55
N ALA A 47 -0.46 3.21 11.93
CA ALA A 47 0.20 1.95 12.22
C ALA A 47 -0.70 0.77 11.84
N SER A 48 -0.09 -0.40 11.68
CA SER A 48 -0.77 -1.62 11.27
C SER A 48 -0.52 -2.78 12.22
N SER A 49 -1.50 -3.67 12.35
CA SER A 49 -1.30 -4.98 13.00
C SER A 49 -0.48 -5.94 12.14
N ASP A 50 -0.39 -5.67 10.83
CA ASP A 50 0.31 -6.47 9.84
C ASP A 50 1.68 -5.86 9.54
N MET A 51 2.75 -6.59 9.90
CA MET A 51 4.12 -6.15 9.70
C MET A 51 4.50 -6.06 8.21
N GLY A 52 3.97 -6.94 7.35
CA GLY A 52 4.25 -6.92 5.92
C GLY A 52 3.65 -5.66 5.27
N TYR A 53 2.43 -5.31 5.66
CA TYR A 53 1.83 -4.03 5.28
C TYR A 53 2.66 -2.85 5.75
N ALA A 54 3.08 -2.82 7.02
CA ALA A 54 3.90 -1.74 7.56
C ALA A 54 5.25 -1.59 6.83
N LEU A 55 5.89 -2.70 6.47
CA LEU A 55 7.17 -2.72 5.74
C LEU A 55 7.06 -2.11 4.33
N CYS A 56 5.89 -2.15 3.68
CA CYS A 56 5.65 -1.49 2.39
C CYS A 56 5.83 0.03 2.46
N PHE A 57 5.86 0.62 3.66
CA PHE A 57 6.10 2.05 3.87
C PHE A 57 7.53 2.34 4.38
N ALA A 58 8.40 1.33 4.51
CA ALA A 58 9.74 1.53 5.05
C ALA A 58 10.71 2.23 4.08
N PHE A 59 10.34 2.38 2.81
CA PHE A 59 11.16 3.08 1.80
C PHE A 59 10.61 4.45 1.38
N ASP A 60 9.43 4.82 1.86
CA ASP A 60 8.77 6.08 1.51
C ASP A 60 8.09 6.70 2.75
N TRP A 61 7.95 8.03 2.76
CA TRP A 61 7.35 8.76 3.86
C TRP A 61 5.99 9.37 3.50
N ALA A 62 5.67 9.58 2.22
CA ALA A 62 4.47 10.31 1.82
C ALA A 62 3.88 9.77 0.52
N TYR A 63 2.78 9.01 0.64
CA TYR A 63 1.93 8.69 -0.51
C TYR A 63 1.50 9.98 -1.20
N LYS A 64 1.87 10.14 -2.48
CA LYS A 64 1.43 11.26 -3.32
C LYS A 64 0.32 10.74 -4.24
N PRO A 65 -0.94 11.14 -4.03
CA PRO A 65 -2.05 10.67 -4.87
C PRO A 65 -1.87 11.02 -6.36
N ASP A 66 -1.21 12.15 -6.65
CA ASP A 66 -1.03 12.67 -8.01
C ASP A 66 0.21 12.09 -8.72
N ASP A 67 1.03 11.32 -8.01
CA ASP A 67 2.26 10.69 -8.52
C ASP A 67 2.50 9.38 -7.75
N PRO A 68 1.78 8.30 -8.12
CA PRO A 68 1.85 7.04 -7.40
C PRO A 68 3.21 6.38 -7.66
N GLU A 69 4.16 6.60 -6.76
CA GLU A 69 5.48 5.93 -6.77
C GLU A 69 5.35 4.41 -6.52
N TYR A 70 4.22 3.97 -5.95
CA TYR A 70 3.85 2.59 -5.75
C TYR A 70 2.34 2.44 -5.64
N GLN A 71 1.86 1.20 -5.74
CA GLN A 71 0.49 0.79 -5.45
C GLN A 71 0.52 -0.40 -4.51
N LEU A 72 -0.41 -0.44 -3.55
CA LEU A 72 -0.49 -1.50 -2.54
C LEU A 72 -1.92 -2.03 -2.48
N SER A 73 -2.09 -3.34 -2.58
CA SER A 73 -3.40 -3.98 -2.55
C SER A 73 -3.37 -5.32 -1.84
N ARG A 74 -4.53 -5.74 -1.33
CA ARG A 74 -4.75 -7.09 -0.81
C ARG A 74 -6.11 -7.56 -1.31
N PHE A 75 -6.14 -8.74 -1.92
CA PHE A 75 -7.38 -9.33 -2.37
C PHE A 75 -8.25 -9.75 -1.16
N THR A 76 -9.56 -9.61 -1.32
CA THR A 76 -10.57 -9.90 -0.28
C THR A 76 -10.67 -11.39 0.08
N ASP A 77 -9.97 -12.26 -0.66
CA ASP A 77 -9.87 -13.70 -0.40
C ASP A 77 -8.85 -14.04 0.71
N GLY A 78 -8.25 -13.04 1.35
CA GLY A 78 -7.29 -13.24 2.43
C GLY A 78 -5.86 -13.52 1.95
N GLY A 79 -5.59 -13.35 0.65
CA GLY A 79 -4.27 -13.51 0.05
C GLY A 79 -3.20 -12.56 0.58
N ALA A 80 -1.98 -12.74 0.09
CA ALA A 80 -0.83 -11.88 0.38
C ALA A 80 -1.06 -10.44 -0.06
N TRP A 81 -0.40 -9.50 0.62
CA TRP A 81 -0.23 -8.13 0.14
C TRP A 81 0.52 -8.14 -1.18
N ARG A 82 0.13 -7.24 -2.08
CA ARG A 82 0.76 -7.02 -3.38
C ARG A 82 1.24 -5.58 -3.47
N LEU A 83 2.51 -5.39 -3.79
CA LEU A 83 3.16 -4.09 -3.94
C LEU A 83 3.63 -3.97 -5.39
N ALA A 84 2.96 -3.14 -6.18
CA ALA A 84 3.48 -2.72 -7.48
C ALA A 84 4.33 -1.47 -7.30
N VAL A 85 5.52 -1.47 -7.88
CA VAL A 85 6.50 -0.40 -7.71
C VAL A 85 7.33 -0.24 -8.98
N ASP A 86 7.76 0.98 -9.28
CA ASP A 86 8.58 1.26 -10.45
C ASP A 86 10.05 0.88 -10.25
N THR A 87 10.85 1.02 -11.31
CA THR A 87 12.29 0.74 -11.24
C THR A 87 12.99 1.62 -10.22
N GLN A 88 12.62 2.90 -10.09
CA GLN A 88 13.26 3.79 -9.12
C GLN A 88 12.88 3.42 -7.69
N GLY A 89 11.63 3.01 -7.44
CA GLY A 89 11.17 2.54 -6.15
C GLY A 89 11.89 1.26 -5.72
N ILE A 90 12.10 0.30 -6.63
CA ILE A 90 12.95 -0.87 -6.33
C ILE A 90 14.38 -0.46 -5.96
N GLN A 91 14.96 0.50 -6.68
CA GLN A 91 16.29 1.02 -6.35
C GLN A 91 16.31 1.70 -4.98
N ARG A 92 15.28 2.48 -4.62
CA ARG A 92 15.12 3.09 -3.29
C ARG A 92 15.04 2.02 -2.21
N MET A 93 14.21 1.00 -2.40
CA MET A 93 14.05 -0.11 -1.44
C MET A 93 15.35 -0.90 -1.21
N ARG A 94 16.24 -0.96 -2.20
CA ARG A 94 17.55 -1.64 -2.11
C ARG A 94 18.65 -0.79 -1.52
N ASN A 95 18.68 0.49 -1.87
CA ASN A 95 19.83 1.35 -1.63
C ASN A 95 19.67 2.28 -0.43
N THR A 96 18.43 2.46 0.05
CA THR A 96 18.13 3.32 1.19
C THR A 96 17.75 2.46 2.40
N PRO A 97 18.36 2.67 3.58
CA PRO A 97 17.93 1.99 4.78
C PRO A 97 16.51 2.42 5.13
N GLY A 98 15.63 1.44 5.37
CA GLY A 98 14.32 1.68 5.97
C GLY A 98 14.35 1.41 7.46
N TYR A 99 13.30 1.82 8.15
CA TYR A 99 13.14 1.62 9.58
C TYR A 99 11.75 1.06 9.88
N LEU A 100 11.71 -0.02 10.63
CA LEU A 100 10.50 -0.61 11.17
C LEU A 100 10.41 -0.27 12.66
N TYR A 101 9.25 0.22 13.07
CA TYR A 101 8.96 0.60 14.45
C TYR A 101 7.90 -0.33 15.02
N GLU A 102 8.13 -0.83 16.23
CA GLU A 102 7.14 -1.55 17.02
C GLU A 102 6.54 -0.60 18.05
N LEU A 103 5.22 -0.55 18.14
CA LEU A 103 4.47 0.43 18.93
C LEU A 103 3.56 -0.28 19.94
N ASP A 104 3.36 0.33 21.11
CA ASP A 104 2.30 -0.08 22.04
C ASP A 104 0.95 0.38 21.46
N SER A 105 0.03 -0.55 21.26
CA SER A 105 -1.26 -0.21 20.65
C SER A 105 -2.12 0.69 21.52
N LYS A 106 -1.87 0.80 22.84
CA LYS A 106 -2.73 1.54 23.78
C LYS A 106 -3.08 2.96 23.33
N GLN A 107 -2.13 3.68 22.71
CA GLN A 107 -2.33 5.05 22.22
C GLN A 107 -3.13 5.16 20.91
N PHE A 108 -3.42 4.02 20.27
CA PHE A 108 -4.07 3.99 18.97
C PHE A 108 -5.56 3.66 19.06
N ARG A 109 -6.35 4.24 18.17
CA ARG A 109 -7.74 3.85 17.92
C ARG A 109 -7.87 3.21 16.54
N SER A 110 -8.87 2.34 16.37
CA SER A 110 -9.11 1.72 15.08
C SER A 110 -9.46 2.80 14.06
N ALA A 111 -8.86 2.73 12.88
CA ALA A 111 -9.11 3.67 11.79
C ALA A 111 -10.37 3.29 10.99
N VAL A 112 -11.41 2.74 11.62
CA VAL A 112 -12.64 2.30 10.93
C VAL A 112 -13.18 3.44 10.05
N GLY A 113 -13.27 3.19 8.74
CA GLY A 113 -13.67 4.19 7.74
C GLY A 113 -12.50 4.79 6.92
N HIS A 114 -11.26 4.49 7.29
CA HIS A 114 -10.06 4.82 6.52
C HIS A 114 -9.36 3.51 6.10
N GLY A 115 -9.04 3.40 4.81
CA GLY A 115 -8.21 2.34 4.24
C GLY A 115 -8.72 0.90 4.45
N THR A 116 -7.80 -0.02 4.73
CA THR A 116 -8.10 -1.46 4.76
C THR A 116 -8.76 -1.85 6.09
N PRO A 117 -10.01 -2.34 6.09
CA PRO A 117 -10.73 -2.64 7.33
C PRO A 117 -9.96 -3.66 8.18
N ASN A 118 -9.81 -3.37 9.46
CA ASN A 118 -9.21 -4.23 10.50
C ASN A 118 -7.68 -4.29 10.58
N THR A 119 -6.94 -3.62 9.71
CA THR A 119 -5.47 -3.58 9.81
C THR A 119 -4.95 -2.22 10.25
N GLU A 120 -5.69 -1.13 10.05
CA GLU A 120 -5.20 0.22 10.26
C GLU A 120 -5.64 0.84 11.61
N TRP A 121 -4.68 1.53 12.22
CA TRP A 121 -4.80 2.13 13.54
C TRP A 121 -4.15 3.52 13.51
N VAL A 122 -4.76 4.49 14.19
CA VAL A 122 -4.30 5.88 14.21
C VAL A 122 -4.09 6.41 15.63
N SER A 123 -3.08 7.26 15.80
CA SER A 123 -2.85 8.08 17.01
C SER A 123 -2.82 9.56 16.64
N GLU A 124 -3.51 10.38 17.42
CA GLU A 124 -3.47 11.87 17.33
C GLU A 124 -2.33 12.47 18.17
N GLU A 125 -1.68 11.65 18.98
CA GLU A 125 -0.59 12.05 19.87
C GLU A 125 0.76 11.57 19.33
N ILE A 126 1.83 12.22 19.79
CA ILE A 126 3.20 11.79 19.55
C ILE A 126 3.42 10.41 20.19
N VAL A 127 3.93 9.47 19.40
CA VAL A 127 4.17 8.09 19.83
C VAL A 127 5.67 7.85 20.00
N THR A 128 6.04 7.21 21.12
CA THR A 128 7.40 6.71 21.32
C THR A 128 7.45 5.24 20.92
N PRO A 129 8.30 4.85 19.95
CA PRO A 129 8.48 3.45 19.59
C PRO A 129 8.99 2.63 20.78
N LEU A 130 8.50 1.39 20.90
CA LEU A 130 9.04 0.41 21.84
C LEU A 130 10.39 -0.12 21.38
N SER A 131 10.50 -0.33 20.07
CA SER A 131 11.72 -0.74 19.40
C SER A 131 11.79 -0.13 18.01
N THR A 132 13.02 0.04 17.52
CA THR A 132 13.30 0.48 16.15
C THR A 132 14.36 -0.44 15.57
N ARG A 133 14.12 -0.93 14.36
CA ARG A 133 15.04 -1.78 13.63
C ARG A 133 15.26 -1.20 12.24
N GLU A 134 16.52 -1.06 11.87
CA GLU A 134 16.90 -0.77 10.48
C GLU A 134 16.69 -2.02 9.62
N VAL A 135 16.15 -1.84 8.42
CA VAL A 135 15.75 -2.93 7.53
C VAL A 135 16.29 -2.70 6.11
N ASN A 136 16.68 -3.80 5.46
CA ASN A 136 16.77 -3.83 4.01
C ASN A 136 15.35 -4.03 3.48
N VAL A 137 14.77 -2.96 2.93
CA VAL A 137 13.32 -2.88 2.74
C VAL A 137 12.82 -3.95 1.76
N LEU A 138 13.46 -4.10 0.61
CA LEU A 138 13.00 -5.07 -0.40
C LEU A 138 13.04 -6.51 0.14
N ASP A 139 14.15 -6.88 0.77
CA ASP A 139 14.34 -8.23 1.28
C ASP A 139 13.33 -8.58 2.38
N GLU A 140 13.08 -7.64 3.30
CA GLU A 140 12.15 -7.82 4.41
C GLU A 140 10.68 -7.80 3.95
N VAL A 141 10.33 -6.94 2.99
CA VAL A 141 9.02 -6.94 2.35
C VAL A 141 8.75 -8.31 1.72
N MET A 142 9.65 -8.83 0.89
CA MET A 142 9.49 -10.15 0.29
C MET A 142 9.47 -11.28 1.35
N ALA A 143 10.33 -11.21 2.36
CA ALA A 143 10.38 -12.20 3.45
C ALA A 143 9.11 -12.22 4.31
N SER A 144 8.39 -11.08 4.39
CA SER A 144 7.08 -11.00 5.05
C SER A 144 5.93 -11.62 4.24
N GLY A 145 6.22 -12.12 3.03
CA GLY A 145 5.23 -12.74 2.14
C GLY A 145 4.50 -11.76 1.24
N VAL A 146 4.90 -10.48 1.20
CA VAL A 146 4.39 -9.51 0.24
C VAL A 146 4.90 -9.88 -1.16
N GLN A 147 3.98 -9.92 -2.13
CA GLN A 147 4.30 -10.11 -3.54
C GLN A 147 4.67 -8.76 -4.15
N VAL A 148 5.90 -8.61 -4.62
CA VAL A 148 6.39 -7.35 -5.20
C VAL A 148 6.42 -7.48 -6.71
N TYR A 149 5.84 -6.50 -7.42
CA TYR A 149 5.80 -6.46 -8.88
C TYR A 149 6.58 -5.23 -9.35
N LEU A 150 7.54 -5.45 -10.25
CA LEU A 150 8.17 -4.36 -10.97
C LEU A 150 7.26 -3.94 -12.12
N THR A 151 6.95 -2.66 -12.20
CA THR A 151 6.09 -2.11 -13.24
C THR A 151 6.64 -0.77 -13.74
N ASP A 152 5.97 -0.15 -14.70
CA ASP A 152 6.25 1.21 -15.13
C ASP A 152 5.26 2.23 -14.55
N GLU A 153 5.62 3.51 -14.64
CA GLU A 153 4.81 4.63 -14.15
C GLU A 153 3.41 4.67 -14.79
N SER A 154 3.29 4.25 -16.06
CA SER A 154 2.01 4.27 -16.77
C SER A 154 1.01 3.28 -16.18
N ILE A 155 1.49 2.09 -15.81
CA ILE A 155 0.69 1.07 -15.13
C ILE A 155 0.37 1.52 -13.70
N LEU A 156 1.33 2.09 -12.96
CA LEU A 156 1.05 2.62 -11.61
C LEU A 156 -0.03 3.69 -11.61
N ARG A 157 0.03 4.60 -12.59
CA ARG A 157 -1.00 5.63 -12.78
C ARG A 157 -2.35 5.02 -13.13
N ALA A 158 -2.39 4.07 -14.07
CA ALA A 158 -3.62 3.37 -14.42
C ALA A 158 -4.22 2.62 -13.22
N MET A 159 -3.40 2.00 -12.38
CA MET A 159 -3.83 1.33 -11.15
C MET A 159 -4.37 2.30 -10.10
N ALA A 160 -3.76 3.49 -9.95
CA ALA A 160 -4.22 4.53 -9.03
C ALA A 160 -5.57 5.13 -9.46
N GLU A 161 -5.79 5.25 -10.77
CA GLU A 161 -7.02 5.76 -11.38
C GLU A 161 -8.14 4.70 -11.47
N ASP A 162 -7.81 3.40 -11.34
CA ASP A 162 -8.77 2.29 -11.37
C ASP A 162 -9.71 2.34 -10.14
N PRO A 163 -11.04 2.40 -10.33
CA PRO A 163 -12.01 2.35 -9.24
C PRO A 163 -11.93 1.10 -8.34
N GLN A 164 -11.26 0.05 -8.82
CA GLN A 164 -10.98 -1.18 -8.08
C GLN A 164 -9.55 -1.21 -7.51
N HIS A 165 -8.86 -0.06 -7.43
CA HIS A 165 -7.50 0.07 -6.88
C HIS A 165 -6.50 -0.89 -7.55
N GLY A 166 -6.52 -0.92 -8.88
CA GLY A 166 -5.61 -1.71 -9.71
C GLY A 166 -5.80 -3.23 -9.60
N PHE A 167 -6.93 -3.72 -9.06
CA PHE A 167 -7.20 -5.14 -8.90
C PHE A 167 -7.08 -5.92 -10.21
N SER A 168 -7.57 -5.34 -11.31
CA SER A 168 -7.50 -5.91 -12.65
C SER A 168 -6.05 -6.06 -13.13
N ALA A 169 -5.21 -5.04 -12.91
CA ALA A 169 -3.80 -5.03 -13.26
C ALA A 169 -3.01 -6.08 -12.45
N TYR A 170 -3.27 -6.22 -11.14
CA TYR A 170 -2.62 -7.26 -10.34
C TYR A 170 -2.91 -8.67 -10.86
N ARG A 171 -4.14 -8.95 -11.32
CA ARG A 171 -4.45 -10.25 -11.94
C ARG A 171 -3.67 -10.49 -13.23
N GLN A 172 -3.47 -9.47 -14.04
CA GLN A 172 -2.68 -9.58 -15.27
C GLN A 172 -1.20 -9.81 -14.93
N LEU A 173 -0.65 -9.07 -13.96
CA LEU A 173 0.71 -9.24 -13.47
C LEU A 173 0.96 -10.64 -12.91
N ASP A 174 -0.02 -11.22 -12.20
CA ASP A 174 0.00 -12.60 -11.73
C ASP A 174 0.04 -13.61 -12.89
N GLN A 175 -0.74 -13.37 -13.96
CA GLN A 175 -0.79 -14.27 -15.12
C GLN A 175 0.50 -14.29 -15.93
N VAL A 176 1.20 -13.16 -16.02
CA VAL A 176 2.47 -13.06 -16.76
C VAL A 176 3.70 -13.37 -15.91
N GLY A 177 3.52 -13.67 -14.62
CA GLY A 177 4.62 -14.01 -13.72
C GLY A 177 5.57 -12.84 -13.43
N ALA A 178 5.06 -11.60 -13.41
CA ALA A 178 5.88 -10.40 -13.18
C ALA A 178 6.28 -10.18 -11.70
N CYS A 179 5.95 -11.13 -10.81
CA CYS A 179 6.33 -11.07 -9.40
C CYS A 179 7.84 -11.28 -9.25
N ILE A 180 8.50 -10.38 -8.51
CA ILE A 180 9.90 -10.51 -8.13
C ILE A 180 10.00 -11.66 -7.12
N ASN A 181 10.59 -12.77 -7.54
CA ASN A 181 10.85 -13.90 -6.65
C ASN A 181 12.22 -13.73 -5.99
N GLN A 182 12.35 -14.19 -4.74
CA GLN A 182 13.63 -14.20 -4.00
C GLN A 182 14.77 -14.93 -4.74
N SER A 183 14.45 -15.79 -5.72
CA SER A 183 15.39 -16.61 -6.48
C SER A 183 15.85 -16.02 -7.81
N GLU A 184 15.25 -14.93 -8.30
CA GLU A 184 15.53 -14.40 -9.64
C GLU A 184 16.13 -13.00 -9.56
N LYS A 185 17.33 -12.84 -10.13
CA LYS A 185 17.87 -11.50 -10.40
C LYS A 185 16.87 -10.79 -11.34
N PRO A 186 16.44 -9.56 -11.06
CA PRO A 186 15.42 -8.86 -11.84
C PRO A 186 16.03 -8.28 -13.13
N GLU A 187 16.63 -9.14 -13.95
CA GLU A 187 17.16 -8.77 -15.26
C GLU A 187 16.14 -9.04 -16.39
N SER A 188 15.00 -9.70 -16.09
CA SER A 188 13.91 -9.91 -17.04
C SER A 188 12.74 -8.97 -16.76
N TYR A 189 12.81 -7.79 -17.37
CA TYR A 189 11.72 -6.81 -17.43
C TYR A 189 10.58 -7.37 -18.28
N VAL A 190 9.35 -7.36 -17.76
CA VAL A 190 8.14 -7.60 -18.56
C VAL A 190 7.49 -6.25 -18.82
N SER A 191 7.70 -5.70 -20.02
CA SER A 191 6.92 -4.56 -20.49
C SER A 191 5.55 -5.10 -20.90
N LEU A 192 4.51 -4.82 -20.12
CA LEU A 192 3.15 -5.04 -20.59
C LEU A 192 2.86 -3.93 -21.60
N GLU A 193 2.96 -4.23 -22.89
CA GLU A 193 2.43 -3.34 -23.92
C GLU A 193 0.94 -3.15 -23.64
N ALA A 194 0.54 -1.89 -23.43
CA ALA A 194 -0.80 -1.48 -23.07
C ALA A 194 -1.80 -1.73 -24.22
N GLU A 195 -2.19 -2.98 -24.44
CA GLU A 195 -3.26 -3.37 -25.37
C GLU A 195 -4.50 -3.86 -24.61
N ALA A 196 -5.10 -3.03 -23.75
CA ALA A 196 -6.44 -3.35 -23.21
C ALA A 196 -7.17 -2.15 -22.57
N CYS A 197 -7.28 -0.99 -23.24
CA CYS A 197 -8.20 0.07 -22.77
C CYS A 197 -8.83 0.91 -23.90
N SER A 198 -9.00 0.37 -25.11
CA SER A 198 -9.61 1.10 -26.23
C SER A 198 -10.71 0.32 -26.96
N GLU A 199 -11.69 -0.24 -26.26
CA GLU A 199 -12.95 -0.67 -26.90
C GLU A 199 -14.17 -0.36 -26.04
N SER A 200 -14.55 0.93 -25.96
CA SER A 200 -15.95 1.32 -25.76
C SER A 200 -16.24 2.74 -26.27
N SER A 201 -16.01 2.98 -27.57
CA SER A 201 -16.63 4.10 -28.28
C SER A 201 -17.63 3.52 -29.29
N GLY A 202 -18.77 3.08 -28.77
CA GLY A 202 -19.92 2.73 -29.57
C GLY A 202 -20.53 4.00 -30.16
N ALA A 203 -20.17 4.30 -31.40
CA ALA A 203 -20.83 5.34 -32.19
C ALA A 203 -22.32 5.02 -32.36
N HIS A 204 -23.19 5.91 -31.88
CA HIS A 204 -24.59 5.95 -32.31
C HIS A 204 -24.67 6.58 -33.70
N PRO A 205 -25.21 5.89 -34.73
CA PRO A 205 -25.53 6.53 -35.99
C PRO A 205 -26.82 7.34 -35.84
N ASN A 206 -26.73 8.63 -36.18
CA ASN A 206 -27.89 9.51 -36.40
C ASN A 206 -28.80 8.89 -37.46
N ALA A 207 -30.06 8.63 -37.10
CA ALA A 207 -31.14 8.42 -38.05
C ALA A 207 -31.79 9.76 -38.37
N SER A 208 -31.60 10.24 -39.60
CA SER A 208 -32.41 11.29 -40.19
C SER A 208 -33.73 10.71 -40.68
N THR A 209 -34.84 11.33 -40.27
CA THR A 209 -36.07 11.48 -41.05
C THR A 209 -36.79 12.73 -40.59
#